data_AF-A0A2N0PUN4-F1
#
_entry.id   AF-A0A2N0PUN4-F1
#
_cell.length_a   1.000
_cell.length_b   1.000
_cell.length_c   1.000
_cell.angle_alpha   90.00
_cell.angle_beta   90.00
_cell.angle_gamma   90.00
#
_symmetry.space_group_name_H-M   'P 1'
#
loop_
_entity.id
_entity.type
_entity.pdbx_description
1 polymer ?
#
loop_
_entity_poly.entity_id
_entity_poly.type
_entity_poly.pdbx_seq_one_letter_code
_entity_poly.pdbx_strand_id
1 'polypeptide(L)'
;MELESNNNSSVSSNISTIEKVVKILSTVNDADGVINITVPFPPQITAEEILDRNKKKERKKVPNKFMIYRMAYAKELKTQNISNINSFNISVLAASRWSSEPDEVKQAYKDISNRVRQLEIIRNSIDSNTVNT
;
A
#
# COMPACT_ATOMS: atom_id res chain seq x y z
N MET A 1 -13.41 -19.44 -31.52
CA MET A 1 -13.10 -20.31 -30.38
C MET A 1 -12.52 -19.40 -29.30
N GLU A 2 -13.26 -19.29 -28.19
CA GLU A 2 -13.07 -18.38 -27.03
C GLU A 2 -11.64 -18.46 -26.46
N LEU A 3 -11.07 -17.44 -25.80
CA LEU A 3 -11.38 -17.07 -24.42
C LEU A 3 -10.72 -15.71 -24.06
N GLU A 4 -11.49 -14.62 -24.06
CA GLU A 4 -11.16 -13.43 -23.26
C GLU A 4 -12.43 -12.94 -22.57
N SER A 5 -12.85 -13.64 -21.53
CA SER A 5 -13.91 -13.20 -20.63
C SER A 5 -13.77 -13.94 -19.31
N ASN A 6 -13.42 -13.22 -18.23
CA ASN A 6 -13.97 -13.43 -16.88
C ASN A 6 -13.30 -12.66 -15.72
N ASN A 7 -12.28 -11.82 -15.96
CA ASN A 7 -11.65 -11.08 -14.85
C ASN A 7 -12.34 -9.76 -14.46
N ASN A 8 -13.21 -9.19 -15.30
CA ASN A 8 -13.82 -7.87 -15.04
C ASN A 8 -15.03 -7.90 -14.09
N SER A 9 -15.77 -9.02 -14.02
CA SER A 9 -16.99 -9.15 -13.19
C SER A 9 -16.67 -9.11 -11.69
N SER A 10 -15.67 -9.88 -11.26
CA SER A 10 -15.24 -9.93 -9.84
C SER A 10 -14.55 -8.65 -9.38
N VAL A 11 -13.93 -7.88 -10.28
CA VAL A 11 -13.31 -6.60 -9.94
C VAL A 11 -14.39 -5.52 -9.72
N SER A 12 -15.42 -5.50 -10.56
CA SER A 12 -16.53 -4.53 -10.45
C SER A 12 -17.34 -4.68 -9.17
N SER A 13 -17.67 -5.91 -8.77
CA SER A 13 -18.41 -6.18 -7.52
C SER A 13 -17.64 -5.73 -6.26
N ASN A 14 -16.32 -5.94 -6.25
CA ASN A 14 -15.43 -5.50 -5.18
C ASN A 14 -15.31 -3.97 -5.13
N ILE A 15 -15.23 -3.28 -6.27
CA ILE A 15 -15.21 -1.82 -6.33
C ILE A 15 -16.50 -1.23 -5.74
N SER A 16 -17.68 -1.75 -6.13
CA SER A 16 -18.96 -1.28 -5.57
C SER A 16 -19.07 -1.46 -4.05
N THR A 17 -18.43 -2.49 -3.51
CA THR A 17 -18.40 -2.77 -2.07
C THR A 17 -17.49 -1.77 -1.35
N ILE A 18 -16.34 -1.46 -1.93
CA ILE A 18 -15.42 -0.43 -1.42
C ILE A 18 -16.11 0.93 -1.39
N GLU A 19 -16.79 1.33 -2.46
CA GLU A 19 -17.52 2.60 -2.53
C GLU A 19 -18.59 2.72 -1.44
N LYS A 20 -19.35 1.65 -1.19
CA LYS A 20 -20.34 1.60 -0.10
C LYS A 20 -19.70 1.80 1.26
N VAL A 21 -18.57 1.15 1.53
CA VAL A 21 -17.85 1.29 2.82
C VAL A 21 -17.27 2.70 2.97
N VAL A 22 -16.67 3.26 1.91
CA VAL A 22 -16.17 4.66 1.91
C VAL A 22 -17.31 5.64 2.19
N LYS A 23 -18.47 5.46 1.57
CA LYS A 23 -19.65 6.30 1.81
C LYS A 23 -20.13 6.23 3.26
N ILE A 24 -20.19 5.04 3.85
CA ILE A 24 -20.54 4.89 5.27
C ILE A 24 -19.53 5.61 6.18
N LEU A 25 -18.24 5.46 5.89
CA LEU A 25 -17.18 6.16 6.63
C LEU A 25 -17.30 7.68 6.48
N SER A 26 -17.77 8.19 5.34
CA SER A 26 -17.97 9.64 5.14
C SER A 26 -19.15 10.24 5.88
N THR A 27 -20.18 9.45 6.18
CA THR A 27 -21.43 9.95 6.79
C THR A 27 -21.37 10.14 8.31
N VAL A 28 -20.27 9.71 8.96
CA VAL A 28 -20.02 10.03 10.37
C VAL A 28 -19.32 11.39 10.45
N ASN A 29 -19.95 12.35 11.15
CA ASN A 29 -19.73 13.80 11.09
C ASN A 29 -18.32 14.34 11.43
N ASP A 30 -17.33 13.46 11.65
CA ASP A 30 -15.90 13.75 11.87
C ASP A 30 -14.99 13.26 10.70
N ALA A 31 -15.57 12.77 9.60
CA ALA A 31 -14.86 12.06 8.54
C ALA A 31 -14.37 12.91 7.36
N ASP A 32 -14.68 14.21 7.32
CA ASP A 32 -14.32 15.08 6.18
C ASP A 32 -12.79 15.18 5.98
N GLY A 33 -12.00 15.03 7.06
CA GLY A 33 -10.54 14.93 6.98
C GLY A 33 -10.03 13.60 6.41
N VAL A 34 -10.80 12.51 6.53
CA VAL A 34 -10.37 11.15 6.12
C VAL A 34 -10.51 10.93 4.62
N ILE A 35 -11.48 11.60 4.00
CA ILE A 35 -11.87 11.38 2.60
C ILE A 35 -10.94 12.13 1.65
N ASN A 36 -10.37 13.26 2.05
CA ASN A 36 -9.57 14.15 1.20
C ASN A 36 -8.06 13.97 1.34
N ILE A 37 -7.62 12.79 1.77
CA ILE A 37 -6.19 12.51 1.92
C ILE A 37 -5.57 12.24 0.55
N THR A 38 -4.60 13.07 0.21
CA THR A 38 -3.76 12.91 -0.97
C THR A 38 -2.42 12.36 -0.53
N VAL A 39 -2.03 11.21 -1.10
CA VAL A 39 -0.69 10.66 -0.83
C VAL A 39 0.32 11.51 -1.60
N PRO A 40 1.37 12.04 -0.94
CA PRO A 40 2.33 12.90 -1.61
C PRO A 40 3.06 12.16 -2.73
N PHE A 41 3.17 12.83 -3.89
CA PHE A 41 3.98 12.41 -5.03
C PHE A 41 5.06 13.46 -5.30
N PRO A 42 6.35 13.09 -5.40
CA PRO A 42 6.89 11.72 -5.39
C PRO A 42 6.74 11.02 -4.03
N PRO A 43 6.70 9.66 -4.00
CA PRO A 43 6.52 8.91 -2.76
C PRO A 43 7.62 9.23 -1.73
N GLN A 44 7.21 9.63 -0.53
CA GLN A 44 8.12 9.93 0.59
C GLN A 44 8.51 8.68 1.41
N ILE A 45 8.12 7.50 0.94
CA ILE A 45 8.47 6.21 1.55
C ILE A 45 9.62 5.58 0.76
N THR A 46 10.69 5.22 1.46
CA THR A 46 11.88 4.64 0.83
C THR A 46 11.92 3.12 0.99
N ALA A 47 12.73 2.45 0.15
CA ALA A 47 12.89 1.01 0.21
C ALA A 47 13.56 0.57 1.53
N GLU A 48 14.48 1.38 2.02
CA GLU A 48 15.22 1.20 3.26
C GLU A 48 14.28 1.26 4.47
N GLU A 49 13.39 2.27 4.52
CA GLU A 49 12.36 2.39 5.58
C GLU A 49 11.48 1.13 5.65
N ILE A 50 11.12 0.57 4.49
CA ILE A 50 10.29 -0.64 4.39
C ILE A 50 11.05 -1.87 4.89
N LEU A 51 12.32 -2.01 4.50
CA LEU A 51 13.17 -3.14 4.87
C LEU A 51 13.40 -3.20 6.38
N ASP A 52 13.72 -2.05 6.99
CA ASP A 52 13.91 -1.94 8.45
C ASP A 52 12.64 -2.30 9.22
N ARG A 53 11.49 -1.85 8.70
CA ARG A 53 10.19 -2.17 9.31
C ARG A 53 9.84 -3.65 9.19
N ASN A 54 10.26 -4.32 8.12
CA ASN A 54 10.10 -5.75 7.95
C ASN A 54 10.98 -6.53 8.94
N LYS A 55 12.24 -6.10 9.14
CA LYS A 55 13.15 -6.70 10.15
C LYS A 55 12.55 -6.60 11.55
N LYS A 56 12.11 -5.41 11.96
CA LYS A 56 11.50 -5.19 13.29
C LYS A 56 10.23 -6.02 13.53
N LYS A 57 9.52 -6.39 12.46
CA LYS A 57 8.27 -7.15 12.52
C LYS A 57 8.41 -8.60 12.06
N GLU A 58 9.64 -9.07 11.86
CA GLU A 58 9.96 -10.43 11.39
C GLU A 58 9.16 -10.84 10.14
N ARG A 59 8.91 -9.88 9.25
CA ARG A 59 8.10 -10.09 8.05
C ARG A 59 8.94 -10.80 7.00
N LYS A 60 8.53 -12.02 6.67
CA LYS A 60 9.20 -12.87 5.66
C LYS A 60 8.95 -12.45 4.21
N LYS A 61 7.97 -11.57 3.93
CA LYS A 61 7.55 -11.22 2.57
C LYS A 61 7.73 -9.73 2.29
N VAL A 62 8.35 -9.44 1.14
CA VAL A 62 8.45 -8.10 0.57
C VAL A 62 7.05 -7.60 0.20
N PRO A 63 6.64 -6.39 0.66
CA PRO A 63 5.35 -5.83 0.30
C PRO A 63 5.29 -5.49 -1.20
N ASN A 64 4.14 -5.75 -1.81
CA ASN A 64 3.85 -5.35 -3.19
C ASN A 64 3.56 -3.83 -3.29
N LYS A 65 3.47 -3.31 -4.52
CA LYS A 65 3.22 -1.88 -4.79
C LYS A 65 2.02 -1.29 -4.04
N PHE A 66 0.90 -2.02 -3.96
CA PHE A 66 -0.29 -1.57 -3.23
C PHE A 66 -0.07 -1.54 -1.72
N MET A 67 0.62 -2.53 -1.16
CA MET A 67 0.95 -2.54 0.27
C MET A 67 1.86 -1.36 0.65
N ILE A 68 2.79 -0.98 -0.23
CA ILE A 68 3.64 0.18 -0.03
C ILE A 68 2.82 1.47 -0.14
N TYR A 69 1.94 1.58 -1.13
CA TYR A 69 1.00 2.71 -1.25
C TYR A 69 0.15 2.88 0.01
N ARG A 70 -0.43 1.79 0.52
CA ARG A 70 -1.18 1.75 1.77
C ARG A 70 -0.35 2.18 2.98
N MET A 71 0.95 1.87 3.01
CA MET A 71 1.86 2.35 4.06
C MET A 71 2.08 3.86 3.98
N ALA A 72 2.23 4.41 2.76
CA ALA A 72 2.31 5.85 2.54
C ALA A 72 1.02 6.56 2.93
N TYR A 73 -0.14 6.00 2.55
CA TYR A 73 -1.46 6.50 2.97
C TYR A 73 -1.61 6.53 4.49
N ALA A 74 -1.18 5.45 5.17
CA ALA A 74 -1.19 5.39 6.63
C ALA A 74 -0.20 6.36 7.30
N LYS A 75 0.90 6.73 6.61
CA LYS A 75 1.86 7.74 7.07
C LYS A 75 1.22 9.13 6.98
N GLU A 76 0.53 9.41 5.88
CA GLU A 76 -0.18 10.67 5.65
C GLU A 76 -1.36 10.89 6.61
N LEU A 77 -2.11 9.82 6.91
CA LEU A 77 -3.14 9.88 7.95
C LEU A 77 -2.58 10.38 9.29
N LYS A 78 -1.38 9.93 9.65
CA LYS A 78 -0.74 10.32 10.91
C LYS A 78 -0.20 11.74 10.88
N THR A 79 0.31 12.22 9.75
CA THR A 79 0.80 13.61 9.62
C THR A 79 -0.35 14.60 9.75
N GLN A 80 -1.55 14.25 9.30
CA GLN A 80 -2.76 15.06 9.44
C GLN A 80 -3.44 14.90 10.81
N ASN A 81 -2.78 14.25 11.78
CA ASN A 81 -3.29 13.95 13.11
C ASN A 81 -4.57 13.09 13.12
N ILE A 82 -4.87 12.42 12.00
CA ILE A 82 -5.98 11.47 11.86
C ILE A 82 -5.50 10.13 12.41
N SER A 83 -5.63 10.01 13.72
CA SER A 83 -5.30 8.81 14.48
C SER A 83 -6.56 7.94 14.69
N ASN A 84 -6.39 6.69 15.15
CA ASN A 84 -7.47 5.74 15.46
C ASN A 84 -8.24 5.11 14.28
N ILE A 85 -7.79 5.28 13.04
CA ILE A 85 -8.32 4.47 11.93
C ILE A 85 -7.73 3.06 12.01
N ASN A 86 -8.62 2.05 12.07
CA ASN A 86 -8.20 0.67 12.08
C ASN A 86 -7.54 0.26 10.74
N SER A 87 -6.73 -0.79 10.79
CA SER A 87 -6.01 -1.32 9.64
C SER A 87 -6.92 -1.68 8.45
N PHE A 88 -8.13 -2.19 8.70
CA PHE A 88 -9.08 -2.57 7.65
C PHE A 88 -9.57 -1.34 6.87
N ASN A 89 -10.03 -0.31 7.57
CA ASN A 89 -10.53 0.95 7.00
C ASN A 89 -9.45 1.66 6.18
N ILE A 90 -8.19 1.68 6.66
CA ILE A 90 -7.06 2.19 5.86
C ILE A 90 -6.93 1.42 4.54
N SER A 91 -7.26 0.12 4.51
CA SER A 91 -7.10 -0.70 3.29
C SER A 91 -8.16 -0.31 2.28
N VAL A 92 -9.39 -0.15 2.76
CA VAL A 92 -10.54 0.25 1.95
C VAL A 92 -10.32 1.63 1.36
N LEU A 93 -9.91 2.60 2.18
CA LEU A 93 -9.63 3.97 1.75
C LEU A 93 -8.47 4.01 0.75
N ALA A 94 -7.36 3.33 1.05
CA ALA A 94 -6.23 3.25 0.14
C ALA A 94 -6.59 2.53 -1.17
N ALA A 95 -7.43 1.49 -1.14
CA ALA A 95 -7.87 0.78 -2.34
C ALA A 95 -8.73 1.68 -3.24
N SER A 96 -9.63 2.45 -2.64
CA SER A 96 -10.44 3.45 -3.34
C SER A 96 -9.59 4.50 -4.04
N ARG A 97 -8.54 5.02 -3.39
CA ARG A 97 -7.62 5.96 -4.04
C ARG A 97 -6.73 5.29 -5.08
N TRP A 98 -6.19 4.12 -4.77
CA TRP A 98 -5.29 3.38 -5.66
C TRP A 98 -5.91 3.04 -7.01
N SER A 99 -7.23 2.78 -7.07
CA SER A 99 -7.90 2.53 -8.35
C SER A 99 -7.87 3.77 -9.24
N SER A 100 -8.03 4.97 -8.67
CA SER A 100 -8.03 6.25 -9.40
C SER A 100 -6.64 6.85 -9.62
N GLU A 101 -5.58 6.34 -8.99
CA GLU A 101 -4.22 6.84 -9.18
C GLU A 101 -3.72 6.66 -10.63
N PRO A 102 -2.95 7.63 -11.17
CA PRO A 102 -2.27 7.50 -12.46
C PRO A 102 -1.27 6.34 -12.51
N ASP A 103 -0.98 5.85 -13.71
CA ASP A 103 -0.02 4.76 -13.90
C ASP A 103 1.40 5.13 -13.46
N GLU A 104 1.80 6.40 -13.60
CA GLU A 104 3.08 6.92 -13.12
C GLU A 104 3.24 6.73 -11.60
N VAL A 105 2.20 7.03 -10.83
CA VAL A 105 2.17 6.81 -9.38
C VAL A 105 2.28 5.32 -9.10
N LYS A 106 1.46 4.49 -9.76
CA LYS A 106 1.47 3.04 -9.59
C LYS A 106 2.83 2.42 -9.93
N GLN A 107 3.52 2.98 -10.92
CA GLN A 107 4.85 2.57 -11.35
C GLN A 107 5.92 2.97 -10.33
N ALA A 108 5.89 4.18 -9.77
CA ALA A 108 6.81 4.57 -8.69
C ALA A 108 6.76 3.60 -7.49
N TYR A 109 5.55 3.19 -7.06
CA TYR A 109 5.41 2.20 -5.99
C TYR A 109 5.86 0.78 -6.38
N LYS A 110 5.79 0.44 -7.68
CA LYS A 110 6.35 -0.82 -8.20
C LYS A 110 7.87 -0.78 -8.15
N ASP A 111 8.49 0.34 -8.50
CA ASP A 111 9.94 0.49 -8.46
C ASP A 111 10.49 0.42 -7.04
N ILE A 112 9.79 1.01 -6.07
CA ILE A 112 10.11 0.84 -4.65
C ILE A 112 10.01 -0.64 -4.25
N SER A 113 8.94 -1.34 -4.62
CA SER A 113 8.78 -2.77 -4.31
C SER A 113 9.92 -3.63 -4.88
N ASN A 114 10.33 -3.34 -6.12
CA ASN A 114 11.47 -3.99 -6.76
C ASN A 114 12.78 -3.70 -6.02
N ARG A 115 12.99 -2.44 -5.63
CA ARG A 115 14.17 -2.04 -4.86
C ARG A 115 14.24 -2.73 -3.50
N VAL A 116 13.13 -2.83 -2.78
CA VAL A 116 13.07 -3.58 -1.51
C VAL A 116 13.46 -5.04 -1.72
N ARG A 117 12.96 -5.68 -2.77
CA ARG A 117 13.34 -7.07 -3.11
C ARG A 117 14.84 -7.21 -3.39
N GLN A 118 15.44 -6.28 -4.14
CA GLN A 118 16.86 -6.30 -4.41
C GLN A 118 17.69 -6.18 -3.12
N LEU A 119 17.33 -5.24 -2.25
CA LEU A 119 18.02 -5.04 -0.97
C LEU A 119 17.91 -6.28 -0.06
N GLU A 120 16.74 -6.92 -0.02
CA GLU A 120 16.53 -8.17 0.73
C GLU A 120 17.44 -9.30 0.22
N ILE A 121 17.58 -9.46 -1.10
CA ILE A 121 18.48 -10.46 -1.70
C ILE A 121 19.94 -10.19 -1.32
N ILE A 122 20.39 -8.94 -1.49
CA ILE A 122 21.76 -8.53 -1.15
C ILE A 122 22.04 -8.81 0.33
N ARG A 123 21.11 -8.43 1.20
CA ARG A 123 21.24 -8.64 2.65
C ARG A 123 21.35 -10.12 3.01
N ASN A 124 20.47 -10.96 2.48
CA ASN A 124 20.50 -12.40 2.76
C ASN A 124 21.79 -13.07 2.23
N SER A 125 22.37 -12.54 1.14
CA SER A 125 23.68 -12.98 0.65
C SER A 125 24.83 -12.60 1.59
N ILE A 126 24.75 -11.45 2.27
CA ILE A 126 25.77 -11.03 3.25
C ILE A 126 25.66 -11.88 4.52
N ASP A 127 24.45 -12.03 5.06
CA ASP A 127 24.20 -12.80 6.28
C ASP A 127 24.66 -14.27 6.13
N SER A 128 24.53 -14.86 4.93
CA SER A 128 24.99 -16.23 4.64
C SER A 128 26.52 -16.40 4.58
N ASN A 129 27.25 -15.34 4.24
CA ASN A 129 28.72 -15.38 4.14
C ASN A 129 29.40 -15.16 5.51
N THR A 130 28.75 -14.45 6.44
CA THR A 130 29.32 -14.15 7.77
C THR A 130 29.25 -15.35 8.74
N VAL A 131 28.39 -16.34 8.49
CA VAL A 131 28.24 -17.52 9.36
C VAL A 131 29.28 -18.63 9.06
N ASN A 132 30.03 -18.51 7.96
CA ASN A 132 30.98 -19.53 7.49
C ASN A 132 32.47 -19.21 7.74
N THR A 133 32.77 -18.27 8.64
CA THR A 133 34.14 -17.91 9.09
C THR A 133 34.19 -17.87 10.60
#